data_AF-A0A9K3PY60-F1
#
_entry.id   AF-A0A9K3PY60-F1
#
_cell.length_a   1.000
_cell.length_b   1.000
_cell.length_c   1.000
_cell.angle_alpha   90.00
_cell.angle_beta   90.00
_cell.angle_gamma   90.00
#
_symmetry.space_group_name_H-M   'P 1'
#
loop_
_entity.id
_entity.type
_entity.pdbx_description
1 polymer ?
#
loop_
_entity_poly.entity_id
_entity_poly.type
_entity_poly.pdbx_seq_one_letter_code
_entity_poly.pdbx_strand_id
1 'polypeptide(L)'
;MTTTTTVSELNQAIDEIIMVKEDIQKVQNEIDAVEEKLQQDGDGVVLEKDDRNYYTEEKKYLRDKNGQLQTKEILLQHKMLQLIQDSPPGVLSSSKLTTFLRETRLDESMMDDILFAIQQSELAPAPPKVSPSELGKSEKHGVIQYRRFQVFGGKKDQPSILSDVQAKELASMRTDHQIVAYMMPHLQDVVSEGGQNYVVYNSEEYKWIQTRLARSEMYNEKPDLFISHPALVNKRVPFRHDDPELETMRQASPDQYQYGVLASWKLRSSLIMTCDATHCISDAAFGEIMNYGRHLCFGEDAPHRTSILLFDKRDFWIVEFVKGAVARVDCSSWTMGGSRAFLKEFLSEDSLVMVINEACERFQLSVTSDSFLGSGTFGYVFRAQYRSSGREVALKVTCEIWEGTNIPRLQMEYTRMQRAYRVCPGEVMGVEEDGFAVFERGAAMVLSEVGEHFSRLSPQSIMDSLKVLHQNRILHGDARLENVVWVRGMPRWIDFAEVYLEEFHKHQIVEREYLQECIRKRYGGYLAM
;
A
#
# COMPACT_ATOMS: atom_id res chain seq x y z
N MET A 1 9.27 8.75 -28.72
CA MET A 1 9.19 7.49 -29.50
C MET A 1 8.50 6.37 -28.72
N THR A 2 8.49 6.38 -27.39
CA THR A 2 7.82 5.36 -26.56
C THR A 2 6.29 5.46 -26.57
N THR A 3 5.70 6.66 -26.53
CA THR A 3 4.24 6.87 -26.44
C THR A 3 3.44 6.33 -27.64
N THR A 4 3.98 6.41 -28.85
CA THR A 4 3.33 5.91 -30.07
C THR A 4 3.26 4.38 -30.11
N THR A 5 4.19 3.71 -29.41
CA THR A 5 4.29 2.24 -29.39
C THR A 5 3.21 1.64 -28.50
N THR A 6 3.01 2.19 -27.29
CA THR A 6 1.97 1.77 -26.33
C THR A 6 0.54 1.88 -26.88
N VAL A 7 0.23 2.93 -27.65
CA VAL A 7 -1.11 3.08 -28.27
C VAL A 7 -1.32 2.05 -29.38
N SER A 8 -0.28 1.73 -30.14
CA SER A 8 -0.35 0.71 -31.19
C SER A 8 -0.58 -0.68 -30.58
N GLU A 9 0.14 -1.01 -29.52
CA GLU A 9 0.02 -2.30 -28.80
C GLU A 9 -1.37 -2.46 -28.15
N LEU A 10 -1.92 -1.37 -27.60
CA LEU A 10 -3.26 -1.41 -27.02
C LEU A 10 -4.35 -1.62 -28.07
N ASN A 11 -4.28 -0.93 -29.21
CA ASN A 11 -5.23 -1.14 -30.31
C ASN A 11 -5.12 -2.57 -30.85
N GLN A 12 -3.91 -3.12 -30.96
CA GLN A 12 -3.71 -4.50 -31.36
C GLN A 12 -4.33 -5.49 -30.36
N ALA A 13 -4.14 -5.28 -29.05
CA ALA A 13 -4.75 -6.12 -28.03
C ALA A 13 -6.29 -6.08 -28.08
N ILE A 14 -6.85 -4.90 -28.33
CA ILE A 14 -8.29 -4.69 -28.54
C ILE A 14 -8.80 -5.50 -29.74
N ASP A 15 -8.15 -5.39 -30.89
CA ASP A 15 -8.54 -6.11 -32.11
C ASP A 15 -8.43 -7.64 -31.90
N GLU A 16 -7.41 -8.10 -31.20
CA GLU A 16 -7.24 -9.52 -30.84
C GLU A 16 -8.36 -10.04 -29.93
N ILE A 17 -8.82 -9.24 -28.96
CA ILE A 17 -9.94 -9.60 -28.09
C ILE A 17 -11.25 -9.71 -28.88
N ILE A 18 -11.50 -8.77 -29.80
CA ILE A 18 -12.70 -8.79 -30.66
C ILE A 18 -12.73 -10.08 -31.48
N MET A 19 -11.62 -10.42 -32.16
CA MET A 19 -11.53 -11.64 -32.96
C MET A 19 -11.76 -12.90 -32.12
N VAL A 20 -11.17 -12.97 -30.92
CA VAL A 20 -11.36 -14.12 -30.02
C VAL A 20 -12.82 -14.25 -29.58
N LYS A 21 -13.52 -13.14 -29.32
CA LYS A 21 -14.95 -13.16 -28.96
C LYS A 21 -15.84 -13.63 -30.11
N GLU A 22 -15.55 -13.20 -31.33
CA GLU A 22 -16.26 -13.68 -32.52
C GLU A 22 -16.07 -15.20 -32.71
N ASP A 23 -14.84 -15.69 -32.49
CA ASP A 23 -14.54 -17.11 -32.54
C ASP A 23 -15.25 -17.91 -31.43
N ILE A 24 -15.32 -17.38 -30.20
CA ILE A 24 -16.07 -17.98 -29.08
C ILE A 24 -17.55 -18.10 -29.47
N GLN A 25 -18.15 -17.04 -29.98
CA GLN A 25 -19.56 -17.05 -30.38
C GLN A 25 -19.82 -18.05 -31.52
N LYS A 26 -18.90 -18.14 -32.49
CA LYS A 26 -19.00 -19.11 -33.59
C LYS A 26 -18.92 -20.55 -33.07
N VAL A 27 -17.96 -20.86 -32.20
CA VAL A 27 -17.83 -22.19 -31.59
C VAL A 27 -19.04 -22.51 -30.73
N GLN A 28 -19.60 -21.52 -30.02
CA GLN A 28 -20.82 -21.72 -29.24
C GLN A 28 -22.01 -22.10 -30.13
N ASN A 29 -22.20 -21.42 -31.26
CA ASN A 29 -23.24 -21.76 -32.22
C ASN A 29 -23.05 -23.17 -32.82
N GLU A 30 -21.81 -23.59 -33.05
CA GLU A 30 -21.48 -24.96 -33.50
C GLU A 30 -21.81 -26.00 -32.44
N ILE A 31 -21.51 -25.72 -31.16
CA ILE A 31 -21.91 -26.57 -30.03
C ILE A 31 -23.43 -26.71 -29.99
N ASP A 32 -24.18 -25.61 -30.07
CA ASP A 32 -25.64 -25.61 -30.01
C ASP A 32 -26.25 -26.44 -31.16
N ALA A 33 -25.71 -26.30 -32.38
CA ALA A 33 -26.14 -27.09 -33.53
C ALA A 33 -25.85 -28.60 -33.37
N VAL A 34 -24.72 -28.96 -32.76
CA VAL A 34 -24.40 -30.37 -32.43
C VAL A 34 -25.32 -30.89 -31.32
N GLU A 35 -25.64 -30.06 -30.32
CA GLU A 35 -26.59 -30.43 -29.26
C GLU A 35 -28.01 -30.65 -29.79
N GLU A 36 -28.48 -29.81 -30.71
CA GLU A 36 -29.77 -29.97 -31.37
C GLU A 36 -29.85 -31.31 -32.12
N LYS A 37 -28.80 -31.65 -32.90
CA LYS A 37 -28.72 -32.95 -33.59
C LYS A 37 -28.75 -34.13 -32.63
N LEU A 38 -28.05 -34.03 -31.49
CA LEU A 38 -28.06 -35.07 -30.46
C LEU A 38 -29.42 -35.19 -29.73
N GLN A 39 -30.24 -34.12 -29.70
CA GLN A 39 -31.57 -34.11 -29.08
C GLN A 39 -32.68 -34.63 -29.99
N GLN A 40 -32.52 -34.57 -31.32
CA GLN A 40 -33.48 -35.10 -32.31
C GLN A 40 -33.71 -36.63 -32.20
N ASP A 41 -32.86 -37.34 -31.45
CA ASP A 41 -32.99 -38.75 -31.04
C ASP A 41 -34.22 -39.00 -30.13
N GLY A 42 -34.88 -37.95 -29.63
CA GLY A 42 -36.09 -38.01 -28.80
C GLY A 42 -37.43 -37.97 -29.55
N ASP A 43 -37.45 -37.47 -30.80
CA ASP A 43 -38.68 -37.21 -31.58
C ASP A 43 -38.97 -38.28 -32.66
N GLY A 44 -38.37 -39.47 -32.53
CA GLY A 44 -38.67 -40.63 -33.36
C GLY A 44 -37.76 -40.85 -34.57
N VAL A 45 -36.69 -40.06 -34.73
CA VAL A 45 -35.60 -40.32 -35.69
C VAL A 45 -34.39 -40.80 -34.90
N VAL A 46 -34.12 -42.10 -34.93
CA VAL A 46 -32.98 -42.70 -34.20
C VAL A 46 -31.70 -42.42 -34.97
N LEU A 47 -30.77 -41.68 -34.37
CA LEU A 47 -29.42 -41.52 -34.93
C LEU A 47 -28.70 -42.87 -34.90
N GLU A 48 -28.01 -43.23 -36.00
CA GLU A 48 -27.17 -44.41 -36.00
C GLU A 48 -26.06 -44.27 -34.94
N LYS A 49 -25.66 -45.41 -34.36
CA LYS A 49 -24.70 -45.45 -33.25
C LYS A 49 -23.38 -44.74 -33.61
N ASP A 50 -22.94 -44.85 -34.86
CA ASP A 50 -21.70 -44.25 -35.32
C ASP A 50 -21.81 -42.72 -35.45
N ASP A 51 -22.95 -42.21 -35.95
CA ASP A 51 -23.23 -40.77 -36.00
C ASP A 51 -23.33 -40.16 -34.59
N ARG A 52 -23.96 -40.87 -33.66
CA ARG A 52 -24.05 -40.43 -32.27
C ARG A 52 -22.67 -40.33 -31.61
N ASN A 53 -21.81 -41.32 -31.85
CA ASN A 53 -20.43 -41.29 -31.36
C ASN A 53 -19.66 -40.12 -31.98
N TYR A 54 -19.80 -39.90 -33.29
CA TYR A 54 -19.21 -38.76 -33.99
C TYR A 54 -19.61 -37.43 -33.35
N TYR A 55 -20.91 -37.16 -33.21
CA TYR A 55 -21.39 -35.90 -32.64
C TYR A 55 -21.03 -35.73 -31.15
N THR A 56 -20.88 -36.82 -30.40
CA THR A 56 -20.42 -36.77 -29.01
C THR A 56 -18.95 -36.35 -28.91
N GLU A 57 -18.08 -36.92 -29.75
CA GLU A 57 -16.67 -36.53 -29.81
C GLU A 57 -16.49 -35.12 -30.38
N GLU A 58 -17.26 -34.74 -31.41
CA GLU A 58 -17.25 -33.38 -31.98
C GLU A 58 -17.66 -32.34 -30.93
N LYS A 59 -18.72 -32.61 -30.17
CA LYS A 59 -19.16 -31.74 -29.06
C LYS A 59 -18.07 -31.57 -28.00
N LYS A 60 -17.38 -32.65 -27.65
CA LYS A 60 -16.28 -32.61 -26.68
C LYS A 60 -15.13 -31.75 -27.20
N TYR A 61 -14.72 -31.96 -28.45
CA TYR A 61 -13.70 -31.15 -29.12
C TYR A 61 -14.05 -29.66 -29.15
N LEU A 62 -15.29 -29.32 -29.53
CA LEU A 62 -15.76 -27.94 -29.56
C LEU A 62 -15.79 -27.28 -28.17
N ARG A 63 -16.16 -28.02 -27.11
CA ARG A 63 -16.11 -27.53 -25.72
C ARG A 63 -14.68 -27.27 -25.27
N ASP A 64 -13.75 -28.16 -25.58
CA ASP A 64 -12.33 -27.96 -25.26
C ASP A 64 -11.76 -26.74 -25.99
N LYS A 65 -12.10 -26.58 -27.28
CA LYS A 65 -11.75 -25.40 -28.07
C LYS A 65 -12.34 -24.11 -27.51
N ASN A 66 -13.61 -24.14 -27.07
CA ASN A 66 -14.26 -22.99 -26.43
C ASN A 66 -13.53 -22.60 -25.12
N GLY A 67 -13.17 -23.58 -24.28
CA GLY A 67 -12.41 -23.32 -23.05
C GLY A 67 -11.03 -22.72 -23.30
N GLN A 68 -10.33 -23.15 -24.36
CA GLN A 68 -9.05 -22.55 -24.77
C GLN A 68 -9.23 -21.10 -25.24
N LEU A 69 -10.27 -20.81 -26.01
CA LEU A 69 -10.57 -19.45 -26.46
C LEU A 69 -10.96 -18.52 -25.30
N GLN A 70 -11.77 -19.00 -24.35
CA GLN A 70 -12.10 -18.25 -23.12
C GLN A 70 -10.86 -17.96 -22.27
N THR A 71 -9.95 -18.92 -22.14
CA THR A 71 -8.66 -18.72 -21.43
C THR A 71 -7.82 -17.66 -22.15
N LYS A 72 -7.76 -17.72 -23.47
CA LYS A 72 -7.05 -16.73 -24.30
C LYS A 72 -7.66 -15.34 -24.16
N GLU A 73 -8.98 -15.24 -24.11
CA GLU A 73 -9.69 -13.97 -23.88
C GLU A 73 -9.29 -13.34 -22.54
N ILE A 74 -9.31 -14.13 -21.45
CA ILE A 74 -8.92 -13.66 -20.10
C ILE A 74 -7.46 -13.16 -20.10
N LEU A 75 -6.54 -13.89 -20.73
CA LEU A 75 -5.13 -13.49 -20.82
C LEU A 75 -4.95 -12.19 -21.61
N LEU A 76 -5.69 -12.02 -22.70
CA LEU A 76 -5.66 -10.79 -23.49
C LEU A 76 -6.27 -9.61 -22.73
N GLN A 77 -7.35 -9.82 -21.98
CA GLN A 77 -7.94 -8.80 -21.11
C GLN A 77 -6.98 -8.35 -20.01
N HIS A 78 -6.26 -9.29 -19.37
CA HIS A 78 -5.20 -8.95 -18.41
C HIS A 78 -4.05 -8.17 -19.05
N LYS A 79 -3.59 -8.59 -20.23
CA LYS A 79 -2.57 -7.85 -20.99
C LYS A 79 -3.02 -6.43 -21.33
N MET A 80 -4.29 -6.26 -21.72
CA MET A 80 -4.87 -4.95 -22.00
C MET A 80 -4.92 -4.07 -20.75
N LEU A 81 -5.32 -4.61 -19.59
CA LEU A 81 -5.28 -3.90 -18.31
C LEU A 81 -3.88 -3.46 -17.93
N GLN A 82 -2.88 -4.31 -18.15
CA GLN A 82 -1.48 -3.98 -17.92
C GLN A 82 -1.00 -2.85 -18.83
N LEU A 83 -1.30 -2.92 -20.13
CA LEU A 83 -0.98 -1.84 -21.08
C LEU A 83 -1.64 -0.50 -20.71
N ILE A 84 -2.85 -0.53 -20.15
CA ILE A 84 -3.54 0.67 -19.63
C ILE A 84 -2.83 1.21 -18.38
N GLN A 85 -2.40 0.33 -17.47
CA GLN A 85 -1.67 0.71 -16.24
C GLN A 85 -0.28 1.30 -16.54
N ASP A 86 0.40 0.76 -17.54
CA ASP A 86 1.76 1.17 -17.94
C ASP A 86 1.76 2.41 -18.86
N SER A 87 0.59 2.83 -19.34
CA SER A 87 0.45 4.00 -20.22
C SER A 87 0.56 5.32 -19.43
N PRO A 88 1.34 6.31 -19.92
CA PRO A 88 1.41 7.63 -19.28
C PRO A 88 0.04 8.32 -19.22
N PRO A 89 -0.25 9.10 -18.17
CA PRO A 89 -1.50 9.86 -18.05
C PRO A 89 -1.74 10.75 -19.28
N GLY A 90 -2.93 10.67 -19.88
CA GLY A 90 -3.35 11.50 -21.03
C GLY A 90 -3.02 10.96 -22.42
N VAL A 91 -2.52 9.74 -22.56
CA VAL A 91 -2.19 9.11 -23.86
C VAL A 91 -3.40 8.38 -24.49
N LEU A 92 -4.41 8.03 -23.70
CA LEU A 92 -5.59 7.28 -24.16
C LEU A 92 -6.70 8.25 -24.58
N SER A 93 -6.87 8.48 -25.88
CA SER A 93 -8.03 9.27 -26.35
C SER A 93 -9.32 8.52 -26.04
N SER A 94 -10.22 9.14 -25.27
CA SER A 94 -11.43 8.51 -24.74
C SER A 94 -12.35 7.89 -25.79
N SER A 95 -12.38 8.37 -27.04
CA SER A 95 -13.40 7.98 -28.02
C SER A 95 -13.33 6.53 -28.49
N LYS A 96 -12.14 5.96 -28.73
CA LYS A 96 -12.01 4.55 -29.16
C LYS A 96 -12.18 3.56 -28.00
N LEU A 97 -11.59 3.88 -26.85
CA LEU A 97 -11.68 3.05 -25.65
C LEU A 97 -13.13 2.99 -25.13
N THR A 98 -13.85 4.12 -25.14
CA THR A 98 -15.26 4.18 -24.72
C THR A 98 -16.18 3.38 -25.65
N THR A 99 -15.92 3.39 -26.96
CA THR A 99 -16.66 2.58 -27.94
C THR A 99 -16.38 1.09 -27.75
N PHE A 100 -15.10 0.70 -27.62
CA PHE A 100 -14.72 -0.68 -27.34
C PHE A 100 -15.32 -1.21 -26.03
N LEU A 101 -15.27 -0.41 -24.95
CA LEU A 101 -15.84 -0.78 -23.64
C LEU A 101 -17.37 -0.96 -23.72
N ARG A 102 -18.08 -0.09 -24.45
CA ARG A 102 -19.53 -0.23 -24.67
C ARG A 102 -19.92 -1.45 -25.50
N GLU A 103 -19.08 -1.85 -26.45
CA GLU A 103 -19.37 -2.95 -27.37
C GLU A 103 -18.98 -4.32 -26.78
N THR A 104 -18.02 -4.38 -25.85
CA THR A 104 -17.44 -5.66 -25.40
C THR A 104 -18.21 -6.40 -24.32
N ARG A 105 -19.33 -5.90 -23.78
CA ARG A 105 -20.08 -6.56 -22.67
C ARG A 105 -19.14 -7.10 -21.58
N LEU A 106 -18.11 -6.34 -21.22
CA LEU A 106 -17.39 -6.61 -19.97
C LEU A 106 -18.41 -6.51 -18.83
N ASP A 107 -18.24 -7.31 -17.78
CA ASP A 107 -19.06 -7.23 -16.57
C ASP A 107 -19.24 -5.76 -16.17
N GLU A 108 -20.49 -5.32 -15.96
CA GLU A 108 -20.80 -3.92 -15.63
C GLU A 108 -19.97 -3.45 -14.43
N SER A 109 -19.68 -4.35 -13.49
CA SER A 109 -18.77 -4.12 -12.36
C SER A 109 -17.35 -3.74 -12.79
N MET A 110 -16.75 -4.49 -13.72
CA MET A 110 -15.39 -4.22 -14.21
C MET A 110 -15.36 -2.99 -15.13
N MET A 111 -16.41 -2.76 -15.91
CA MET A 111 -16.53 -1.55 -16.72
C MET A 111 -16.58 -0.29 -15.86
N ASP A 112 -17.37 -0.30 -14.79
CA ASP A 112 -17.45 0.82 -13.87
C ASP A 112 -16.12 1.05 -13.15
N ASP A 113 -15.42 -0.01 -12.74
CA ASP A 113 -14.09 0.11 -12.13
C ASP A 113 -13.02 0.66 -13.10
N ILE A 114 -13.06 0.26 -14.39
CA ILE A 114 -12.13 0.72 -15.42
C ILE A 114 -12.43 2.16 -15.84
N LEU A 115 -13.70 2.49 -16.09
CA LEU A 115 -14.13 3.86 -16.45
C LEU A 115 -13.90 4.83 -15.29
N PHE A 116 -14.15 4.40 -14.06
CA PHE A 116 -13.84 5.17 -12.86
C PHE A 116 -12.34 5.36 -12.70
N ALA A 117 -11.52 4.30 -12.84
CA ALA A 117 -10.06 4.41 -12.77
C ALA A 117 -9.48 5.32 -13.86
N ILE A 118 -9.99 5.28 -15.08
CA ILE A 118 -9.57 6.15 -16.19
C ILE A 118 -9.93 7.61 -15.88
N GLN A 119 -11.15 7.89 -15.44
CA GLN A 119 -11.58 9.25 -15.06
C GLN A 119 -10.77 9.84 -13.89
N GLN A 120 -10.33 9.01 -12.93
CA GLN A 120 -9.52 9.45 -11.80
C GLN A 120 -8.01 9.52 -12.12
N SER A 121 -7.53 8.81 -13.15
CA SER A 121 -6.10 8.81 -13.53
C SER A 121 -5.63 10.09 -14.22
N GLU A 122 -6.54 10.87 -14.82
CA GLU A 122 -6.19 12.03 -15.66
C GLU A 122 -6.06 13.35 -14.88
N LEU A 123 -6.40 13.41 -13.60
CA LEU A 123 -6.36 14.64 -12.81
C LEU A 123 -5.69 14.37 -11.46
N ALA A 124 -4.67 15.16 -11.13
CA ALA A 124 -4.36 15.38 -9.71
C ALA A 124 -5.69 15.74 -9.04
N PRO A 125 -6.12 15.07 -7.95
CA PRO A 125 -7.42 15.30 -7.37
C PRO A 125 -7.38 16.70 -6.76
N ALA A 126 -7.75 17.70 -7.56
CA ALA A 126 -8.17 18.97 -7.01
C ALA A 126 -9.35 18.64 -6.09
N PRO A 127 -9.42 19.21 -4.88
CA PRO A 127 -10.55 19.10 -4.01
C PRO A 127 -11.78 19.41 -4.85
N PRO A 128 -12.85 18.62 -4.66
CA PRO A 128 -14.10 18.90 -5.33
C PRO A 128 -14.40 20.40 -5.14
N LYS A 129 -14.76 21.12 -6.21
CA LYS A 129 -15.31 22.49 -6.10
C LYS A 129 -16.67 22.53 -5.38
N VAL A 130 -16.99 21.45 -4.68
CA VAL A 130 -18.26 21.06 -4.11
C VAL A 130 -18.00 20.81 -2.64
N SER A 131 -18.89 21.29 -1.77
CA SER A 131 -18.73 21.16 -0.32
C SER A 131 -18.69 19.68 0.10
N PRO A 132 -18.11 19.34 1.27
CA PRO A 132 -18.15 17.97 1.78
C PRO A 132 -19.57 17.40 1.83
N SER A 133 -20.58 18.21 2.20
CA SER A 133 -21.98 17.76 2.21
C SER A 133 -22.50 17.39 0.81
N GLU A 134 -22.18 18.16 -0.22
CA GLU A 134 -22.60 17.86 -1.59
C GLU A 134 -21.88 16.63 -2.13
N LEU A 135 -20.58 16.51 -1.86
CA LEU A 135 -19.80 15.34 -2.21
C LEU A 135 -20.39 14.09 -1.55
N GLY A 136 -20.59 14.11 -0.23
CA GLY A 136 -21.09 12.95 0.48
C GLY A 136 -22.50 12.56 0.07
N LYS A 137 -23.39 13.53 -0.26
CA LYS A 137 -24.71 13.23 -0.85
C LYS A 137 -24.58 12.49 -2.17
N SER A 138 -23.73 12.98 -3.06
CA SER A 138 -23.52 12.39 -4.38
C SER A 138 -22.95 10.98 -4.28
N GLU A 139 -21.89 10.80 -3.49
CA GLU A 139 -21.22 9.50 -3.32
C GLU A 139 -22.14 8.50 -2.64
N LYS A 140 -22.85 8.89 -1.57
CA LYS A 140 -23.81 8.03 -0.88
C LYS A 140 -24.94 7.58 -1.80
N HIS A 141 -25.45 8.48 -2.65
CA HIS A 141 -26.43 8.10 -3.67
C HIS A 141 -25.88 7.04 -4.62
N GLY A 142 -24.66 7.24 -5.13
CA GLY A 142 -23.97 6.26 -5.97
C GLY A 142 -23.83 4.91 -5.28
N VAL A 143 -23.23 4.87 -4.09
CA VAL A 143 -23.02 3.62 -3.33
C VAL A 143 -24.34 2.85 -3.12
N ILE A 144 -25.44 3.55 -2.82
CA ILE A 144 -26.77 2.92 -2.67
C ILE A 144 -27.29 2.41 -4.02
N GLN A 145 -27.24 3.24 -5.06
CA GLN A 145 -27.72 2.89 -6.41
C GLN A 145 -27.03 1.63 -6.94
N TYR A 146 -25.72 1.51 -6.71
CA TYR A 146 -24.90 0.38 -7.13
C TYR A 146 -24.83 -0.76 -6.12
N ARG A 147 -25.69 -0.76 -5.07
CA ARG A 147 -25.75 -1.81 -4.04
C ARG A 147 -24.40 -2.10 -3.35
N ARG A 148 -23.53 -1.09 -3.25
CA ARG A 148 -22.25 -1.13 -2.54
C ARG A 148 -22.39 -0.81 -1.04
N PHE A 149 -23.61 -0.55 -0.58
CA PHE A 149 -23.94 -0.28 0.82
C PHE A 149 -24.49 -1.55 1.49
N GLN A 150 -23.84 -2.01 2.56
CA GLN A 150 -24.20 -3.22 3.29
C GLN A 150 -24.40 -2.91 4.77
N VAL A 151 -25.38 -3.56 5.38
CA VAL A 151 -25.65 -3.47 6.82
C VAL A 151 -25.40 -4.83 7.44
N PHE A 152 -24.48 -4.88 8.39
CA PHE A 152 -24.17 -6.10 9.13
C PHE A 152 -25.35 -6.46 10.05
N GLY A 153 -26.01 -7.57 9.74
CA GLY A 153 -27.22 -8.03 10.47
C GLY A 153 -26.97 -8.62 11.86
N GLY A 154 -25.72 -8.62 12.33
CA GLY A 154 -25.35 -9.21 13.61
C GLY A 154 -25.23 -10.73 13.59
N LYS A 155 -24.50 -11.27 14.55
CA LYS A 155 -24.40 -12.70 14.85
C LYS A 155 -24.78 -12.89 16.32
N LYS A 156 -25.85 -13.66 16.55
CA LYS A 156 -26.34 -13.92 17.91
C LYS A 156 -25.24 -14.59 18.74
N ASP A 157 -25.17 -14.24 20.01
CA ASP A 157 -24.24 -14.81 21.00
C ASP A 157 -22.75 -14.56 20.70
N GLN A 158 -22.43 -13.62 19.80
CA GLN A 158 -21.07 -13.14 19.56
C GLN A 158 -20.81 -11.79 20.24
N PRO A 159 -19.56 -11.52 20.66
CA PRO A 159 -19.23 -10.29 21.35
C PRO A 159 -19.45 -9.06 20.46
N SER A 160 -20.04 -8.02 21.05
CA SER A 160 -20.08 -6.67 20.49
C SER A 160 -18.82 -5.89 20.90
N ILE A 161 -18.57 -4.75 20.26
CA ILE A 161 -17.48 -3.85 20.64
C ILE A 161 -17.81 -3.16 21.97
N LEU A 162 -19.05 -2.68 22.12
CA LEU A 162 -19.55 -2.06 23.35
C LEU A 162 -20.71 -2.87 23.94
N SER A 163 -20.77 -2.90 25.27
CA SER A 163 -21.97 -3.29 26.01
C SER A 163 -23.02 -2.18 25.99
N ASP A 164 -24.27 -2.49 26.35
CA ASP A 164 -25.35 -1.50 26.46
C ASP A 164 -25.04 -0.39 27.47
N VAL A 165 -24.29 -0.69 28.52
CA VAL A 165 -23.87 0.30 29.53
C VAL A 165 -22.86 1.27 28.92
N GLN A 166 -21.83 0.74 28.26
CA GLN A 166 -20.82 1.53 27.57
C GLN A 166 -21.41 2.37 26.43
N ALA A 167 -22.40 1.84 25.71
CA ALA A 167 -23.08 2.60 24.66
C ALA A 167 -23.89 3.79 25.23
N LYS A 168 -24.48 3.64 26.43
CA LYS A 168 -25.14 4.76 27.13
C LYS A 168 -24.15 5.81 27.60
N GLU A 169 -22.97 5.40 28.07
CA GLU A 169 -21.87 6.30 28.44
C GLU A 169 -21.38 7.07 27.20
N LEU A 170 -21.10 6.38 26.09
CA LEU A 170 -20.73 7.01 24.82
C LEU A 170 -21.80 8.02 24.34
N ALA A 171 -23.09 7.67 24.47
CA ALA A 171 -24.18 8.55 24.08
C ALA A 171 -24.18 9.89 24.85
N SER A 172 -23.62 9.91 26.06
CA SER A 172 -23.53 11.11 26.92
C SER A 172 -22.40 12.08 26.54
N MET A 173 -21.44 11.65 25.71
CA MET A 173 -20.34 12.48 25.22
C MET A 173 -20.88 13.68 24.43
N ARG A 174 -20.31 14.86 24.63
CA ARG A 174 -20.84 16.13 24.08
C ARG A 174 -20.08 16.59 22.84
N THR A 175 -18.80 16.29 22.76
CA THR A 175 -17.90 16.73 21.70
C THR A 175 -17.30 15.54 20.95
N ASP A 176 -16.81 15.77 19.73
CA ASP A 176 -16.13 14.74 18.94
C ASP A 176 -14.84 14.28 19.65
N HIS A 177 -14.10 15.19 20.29
CA HIS A 177 -12.95 14.86 21.13
C HIS A 177 -13.28 13.89 22.28
N GLN A 178 -14.43 14.06 22.93
CA GLN A 178 -14.89 13.14 23.97
C GLN A 178 -15.28 11.77 23.38
N ILE A 179 -15.90 11.74 22.19
CA ILE A 179 -16.21 10.49 21.47
C ILE A 179 -14.92 9.74 21.12
N VAL A 180 -13.92 10.43 20.55
CA VAL A 180 -12.62 9.85 20.22
C VAL A 180 -11.93 9.30 21.47
N ALA A 181 -11.84 10.11 22.52
CA ALA A 181 -11.18 9.69 23.76
C ALA A 181 -11.89 8.49 24.41
N TYR A 182 -13.22 8.43 24.34
CA TYR A 182 -13.99 7.31 24.85
C TYR A 182 -13.78 6.03 24.02
N MET A 183 -13.79 6.15 22.69
CA MET A 183 -13.73 4.99 21.79
C MET A 183 -12.34 4.40 21.65
N MET A 184 -11.29 5.20 21.82
CA MET A 184 -9.91 4.77 21.57
C MET A 184 -9.50 3.50 22.36
N PRO A 185 -9.76 3.36 23.68
CA PRO A 185 -9.48 2.11 24.40
C PRO A 185 -10.22 0.90 23.84
N HIS A 186 -11.47 1.06 23.43
CA HIS A 186 -12.28 -0.02 22.86
C HIS A 186 -11.76 -0.45 21.49
N LEU A 187 -11.33 0.50 20.65
CA LEU A 187 -10.69 0.19 19.39
C LEU A 187 -9.33 -0.49 19.59
N GLN A 188 -8.52 -0.02 20.56
CA GLN A 188 -7.24 -0.63 20.89
C GLN A 188 -7.41 -2.09 21.33
N ASP A 189 -8.44 -2.37 22.13
CA ASP A 189 -8.78 -3.70 22.59
C ASP A 189 -9.12 -4.65 21.41
N VAL A 190 -9.95 -4.21 20.46
CA VAL A 190 -10.24 -4.99 19.24
C VAL A 190 -8.98 -5.28 18.42
N VAL A 191 -8.14 -4.26 18.25
CA VAL A 191 -6.93 -4.30 17.42
C VAL A 191 -5.85 -5.20 18.04
N SER A 192 -5.73 -5.22 19.36
CA SER A 192 -4.72 -6.01 20.08
C SER A 192 -4.94 -7.52 19.96
N GLU A 193 -6.18 -7.95 19.76
CA GLU A 193 -6.52 -9.36 19.56
C GLU A 193 -6.09 -9.93 18.20
N GLY A 194 -5.68 -9.08 17.25
CA GLY A 194 -5.29 -9.48 15.90
C GLY A 194 -3.85 -10.01 15.76
N GLY A 195 -3.04 -9.98 16.81
CA GLY A 195 -1.68 -10.54 16.83
C GLY A 195 -0.60 -9.76 16.05
N GLN A 196 -0.96 -8.69 15.33
CA GLN A 196 -0.04 -7.93 14.45
C GLN A 196 0.62 -6.70 15.09
N ASN A 197 0.62 -6.59 16.43
CA ASN A 197 1.19 -5.46 17.19
C ASN A 197 0.68 -4.08 16.75
N TYR A 198 -0.57 -4.00 16.28
CA TYR A 198 -1.18 -2.75 15.88
C TYR A 198 -1.58 -1.89 17.08
N VAL A 199 -1.48 -0.58 16.89
CA VAL A 199 -1.82 0.43 17.90
C VAL A 199 -2.73 1.49 17.27
N VAL A 200 -3.72 1.93 18.05
CA VAL A 200 -4.56 3.09 17.73
C VAL A 200 -3.82 4.34 18.18
N TYR A 201 -3.64 5.27 17.25
CA TYR A 201 -3.01 6.55 17.50
C TYR A 201 -4.02 7.68 17.33
N ASN A 202 -4.04 8.59 18.29
CA ASN A 202 -4.78 9.83 18.20
C ASN A 202 -3.98 10.85 17.37
N SER A 203 -4.61 11.34 16.30
CA SER A 203 -4.07 12.38 15.43
C SER A 203 -4.98 13.59 15.24
N GLU A 204 -6.02 13.73 16.07
CA GLU A 204 -7.06 14.76 15.97
C GLU A 204 -6.51 16.19 15.87
N GLU A 205 -5.28 16.49 16.31
CA GLU A 205 -4.68 17.84 16.20
C GLU A 205 -3.43 17.91 15.32
N TYR A 206 -3.16 16.87 14.53
CA TYR A 206 -2.01 16.83 13.62
C TYR A 206 -2.45 16.67 12.18
N LYS A 207 -2.04 17.62 11.35
CA LYS A 207 -2.27 17.57 9.90
C LYS A 207 -1.18 16.75 9.22
N TRP A 208 -1.49 15.55 8.75
CA TRP A 208 -0.49 14.64 8.17
C TRP A 208 -0.93 13.88 6.92
N ILE A 209 -2.24 13.81 6.61
CA ILE A 209 -2.68 13.26 5.31
C ILE A 209 -2.37 14.31 4.24
N GLN A 210 -1.44 14.01 3.33
CA GLN A 210 -1.04 14.97 2.30
C GLN A 210 -2.13 15.11 1.25
N THR A 211 -2.58 16.34 1.06
CA THR A 211 -3.63 16.71 0.12
C THR A 211 -3.12 17.74 -0.87
N ARG A 212 -3.54 17.63 -2.15
CA ARG A 212 -3.18 18.59 -3.20
C ARG A 212 -4.40 19.34 -3.69
N LEU A 213 -4.36 20.67 -3.68
CA LEU A 213 -5.36 21.55 -4.31
C LEU A 213 -5.10 21.71 -5.82
N ALA A 214 -3.83 21.86 -6.16
CA ALA A 214 -3.32 22.09 -7.50
C ALA A 214 -1.86 21.60 -7.59
N ARG A 215 -1.20 21.75 -8.75
CA ARG A 215 0.22 21.36 -8.93
C ARG A 215 1.18 22.01 -7.92
N SER A 216 0.82 23.16 -7.33
CA SER A 216 1.68 23.95 -6.43
C SER A 216 1.14 24.13 -5.02
N GLU A 217 -0.10 23.74 -4.72
CA GLU A 217 -0.71 23.93 -3.41
C GLU A 217 -0.93 22.59 -2.71
N MET A 218 -0.19 22.40 -1.62
CA MET A 218 -0.32 21.27 -0.71
C MET A 218 -0.87 21.76 0.61
N TYR A 219 -1.88 21.08 1.12
CA TYR A 219 -2.32 21.19 2.51
C TYR A 219 -2.41 19.79 3.09
N ASN A 220 -2.46 19.69 4.42
CA ASN A 220 -2.62 18.40 5.07
C ASN A 220 -3.97 18.34 5.79
N GLU A 221 -4.64 17.20 5.65
CA GLU A 221 -5.85 16.86 6.38
C GLU A 221 -5.53 16.23 7.74
N LYS A 222 -6.53 16.25 8.63
CA LYS A 222 -6.43 15.96 10.06
C LYS A 222 -7.42 14.85 10.43
N PRO A 223 -7.08 13.57 10.20
CA PRO A 223 -7.94 12.49 10.66
C PRO A 223 -7.88 12.39 12.18
N ASP A 224 -8.96 11.94 12.80
CA ASP A 224 -9.05 11.86 14.25
C ASP A 224 -8.18 10.76 14.85
N LEU A 225 -8.29 9.55 14.30
CA LEU A 225 -7.49 8.40 14.72
C LEU A 225 -6.90 7.70 13.49
N PHE A 226 -5.89 6.86 13.74
CA PHE A 226 -5.46 5.88 12.76
C PHE A 226 -4.88 4.64 13.45
N ILE A 227 -4.90 3.51 12.75
CA ILE A 227 -4.38 2.23 13.19
C ILE A 227 -3.13 1.92 12.38
N SER A 228 -2.02 1.67 13.07
CA SER A 228 -0.76 1.34 12.40
C SER A 228 0.16 0.53 13.31
N HIS A 229 1.18 -0.09 12.70
CA HIS A 229 2.27 -0.71 13.43
C HIS A 229 3.19 0.38 14.03
N PRO A 230 3.65 0.27 15.29
CA PRO A 230 4.45 1.30 15.95
C PRO A 230 5.67 1.78 15.16
N ALA A 231 6.36 0.87 14.46
CA ALA A 231 7.51 1.19 13.62
C ALA A 231 7.27 2.28 12.57
N LEU A 232 6.01 2.47 12.17
CA LEU A 232 5.60 3.38 11.09
C LEU A 232 5.20 4.76 11.59
N VAL A 233 5.26 5.01 12.90
CA VAL A 233 4.68 6.19 13.56
C VAL A 233 5.74 7.03 14.25
N ASN A 234 5.67 8.34 14.07
CA ASN A 234 6.38 9.31 14.91
C ASN A 234 5.46 9.77 16.03
N LYS A 235 5.89 9.63 17.29
CA LYS A 235 5.08 10.05 18.43
C LYS A 235 4.93 11.56 18.47
N ARG A 236 3.77 11.97 18.98
CA ARG A 236 3.46 13.36 19.30
C ARG A 236 3.17 13.49 20.78
N VAL A 237 3.36 14.69 21.30
CA VAL A 237 2.97 15.04 22.66
C VAL A 237 1.46 15.23 22.71
N PRO A 238 0.73 14.82 23.76
CA PRO A 238 -0.69 15.09 23.88
C PRO A 238 -1.00 16.57 23.66
N PHE A 239 -2.03 16.87 22.88
CA PHE A 239 -2.50 18.25 22.72
C PHE A 239 -3.37 18.66 23.92
N ARG A 240 -3.28 19.94 24.28
CA ARG A 240 -4.07 20.51 25.37
C ARG A 240 -5.47 20.86 24.87
N HIS A 241 -6.46 20.63 25.72
CA HIS A 241 -7.84 21.03 25.47
C HIS A 241 -8.43 21.66 26.73
N ASP A 242 -9.25 22.69 26.58
CA ASP A 242 -9.89 23.40 27.71
C ASP A 242 -11.10 22.64 28.28
N ASP A 243 -11.15 21.31 28.11
CA ASP A 243 -12.23 20.44 28.61
C ASP A 243 -11.72 19.57 29.76
N PRO A 244 -12.11 19.86 31.02
CA PRO A 244 -11.69 19.09 32.19
C PRO A 244 -12.17 17.63 32.18
N GLU A 245 -13.31 17.33 31.57
CA GLU A 245 -13.84 15.96 31.49
C GLU A 245 -12.95 15.13 30.54
N LEU A 246 -12.61 15.71 29.38
CA LEU A 246 -11.70 15.08 28.41
C LEU A 246 -10.31 14.83 29.01
N GLU A 247 -9.78 15.80 29.76
CA GLU A 247 -8.49 15.65 30.43
C GLU A 247 -8.55 14.52 31.48
N THR A 248 -9.64 14.43 32.24
CA THR A 248 -9.86 13.36 33.22
C THR A 248 -9.89 11.99 32.55
N MET A 249 -10.58 11.85 31.40
CA MET A 249 -10.61 10.60 30.63
C MET A 249 -9.20 10.19 30.17
N ARG A 250 -8.44 11.13 29.63
CA ARG A 250 -7.07 10.90 29.13
C ARG A 250 -6.10 10.54 30.26
N GLN A 251 -6.23 11.19 31.41
CA GLN A 251 -5.39 10.93 32.60
C GLN A 251 -5.74 9.65 33.33
N ALA A 252 -6.98 9.14 33.22
CA ALA A 252 -7.37 7.89 33.86
C ALA A 252 -6.64 6.66 33.28
N SER A 253 -6.12 6.75 32.06
CA SER A 253 -5.42 5.66 31.39
C SER A 253 -4.34 6.17 30.42
N PRO A 254 -3.30 6.86 30.92
CA PRO A 254 -2.34 7.58 30.08
C PRO A 254 -1.61 6.67 29.08
N ASP A 255 -1.39 5.40 29.44
CA ASP A 255 -0.74 4.42 28.56
C ASP A 255 -1.62 3.99 27.37
N GLN A 256 -2.93 4.15 27.48
CA GLN A 256 -3.90 3.83 26.42
C GLN A 256 -4.03 4.95 25.38
N TYR A 257 -3.58 6.17 25.69
CA TYR A 257 -3.67 7.33 24.81
C TYR A 257 -2.32 7.59 24.14
N GLN A 258 -2.10 6.93 22.99
CA GLN A 258 -0.95 7.17 22.14
C GLN A 258 -1.26 8.27 21.12
N TYR A 259 -0.35 9.23 20.96
CA TYR A 259 -0.48 10.31 19.98
C TYR A 259 0.61 10.18 18.93
N GLY A 260 0.28 10.39 17.67
CA GLY A 260 1.24 10.18 16.60
C GLY A 260 0.80 10.69 15.25
N VAL A 261 1.73 10.63 14.31
CA VAL A 261 1.49 10.78 12.87
C VAL A 261 2.31 9.75 12.13
N LEU A 262 1.92 9.40 10.91
CA LEU A 262 2.72 8.55 10.05
C LEU A 262 4.14 9.14 9.88
N ALA A 263 5.17 8.31 10.08
CA ALA A 263 6.56 8.76 10.11
C ALA A 263 7.03 9.32 8.76
N SER A 264 6.45 8.83 7.66
CA SER A 264 6.67 9.32 6.31
C SER A 264 5.46 9.02 5.44
N TRP A 265 5.11 9.95 4.54
CA TRP A 265 4.01 9.76 3.57
C TRP A 265 4.21 8.53 2.65
N LYS A 266 5.45 8.11 2.46
CA LYS A 266 5.80 6.88 1.71
C LYS A 266 5.34 5.59 2.40
N LEU A 267 5.01 5.65 3.70
CA LEU A 267 4.53 4.50 4.46
C LEU A 267 3.01 4.33 4.40
N ARG A 268 2.29 5.21 3.68
CA ARG A 268 0.82 5.22 3.69
C ARG A 268 0.21 3.97 3.05
N SER A 269 0.98 3.26 2.22
CA SER A 269 0.60 1.97 1.67
C SER A 269 0.44 0.89 2.75
N SER A 270 1.14 1.06 3.87
CA SER A 270 1.13 0.16 5.03
C SER A 270 0.34 0.72 6.21
N LEU A 271 -0.50 1.73 5.95
CA LEU A 271 -1.49 2.20 6.90
C LEU A 271 -2.65 1.20 6.95
N ILE A 272 -2.99 0.72 8.14
CA ILE A 272 -4.04 -0.30 8.29
C ILE A 272 -5.42 0.32 8.13
N MET A 273 -5.67 1.43 8.83
CA MET A 273 -6.96 2.10 8.80
C MET A 273 -6.83 3.53 9.28
N THR A 274 -7.56 4.45 8.65
CA THR A 274 -7.81 5.80 9.19
C THR A 274 -9.18 5.80 9.85
N CYS A 275 -9.39 6.58 10.91
CA CYS A 275 -10.70 6.72 11.53
C CYS A 275 -11.08 8.18 11.73
N ASP A 276 -12.38 8.44 11.62
CA ASP A 276 -12.98 9.75 11.75
C ASP A 276 -14.22 9.65 12.64
N ALA A 277 -14.27 10.48 13.67
CA ALA A 277 -15.32 10.49 14.66
C ALA A 277 -16.23 11.70 14.43
N THR A 278 -17.52 11.48 14.53
CA THR A 278 -18.48 12.56 14.41
C THR A 278 -19.61 12.40 15.40
N HIS A 279 -20.23 13.50 15.81
CA HIS A 279 -21.40 13.46 16.67
C HIS A 279 -22.56 12.66 16.06
N CYS A 280 -22.70 12.71 14.73
CA CYS A 280 -23.71 12.01 13.96
C CYS A 280 -23.21 11.82 12.54
N ILE A 281 -23.25 10.58 12.03
CA ILE A 281 -22.87 10.30 10.64
C ILE A 281 -23.82 11.04 9.69
N SER A 282 -23.30 12.11 9.08
CA SER A 282 -24.03 12.98 8.16
C SER A 282 -23.42 12.89 6.77
N ASP A 283 -24.11 13.45 5.77
CA ASP A 283 -23.54 13.53 4.42
C ASP A 283 -22.27 14.40 4.38
N ALA A 284 -22.11 15.36 5.31
CA ALA A 284 -20.88 16.15 5.40
C ALA A 284 -19.70 15.30 5.89
N ALA A 285 -19.87 14.57 6.99
CA ALA A 285 -18.86 13.66 7.53
C ALA A 285 -18.50 12.56 6.52
N PHE A 286 -19.51 12.01 5.82
CA PHE A 286 -19.27 11.07 4.74
C PHE A 286 -18.43 11.70 3.62
N GLY A 287 -18.70 12.95 3.22
CA GLY A 287 -17.89 13.65 2.23
C GLY A 287 -16.46 13.96 2.65
N GLU A 288 -16.20 14.20 3.94
CA GLU A 288 -14.84 14.41 4.47
C GLU A 288 -13.99 13.14 4.31
N ILE A 289 -14.52 11.98 4.70
CA ILE A 289 -13.78 10.72 4.53
C ILE A 289 -13.59 10.33 3.04
N MET A 290 -14.47 10.75 2.14
CA MET A 290 -14.26 10.60 0.69
C MET A 290 -13.01 11.36 0.24
N ASN A 291 -12.79 12.55 0.79
CA ASN A 291 -11.61 13.35 0.52
C ASN A 291 -10.35 12.60 0.98
N TYR A 292 -10.38 12.05 2.20
CA TYR A 292 -9.26 11.28 2.74
C TYR A 292 -8.93 10.06 1.88
N GLY A 293 -9.93 9.26 1.51
CA GLY A 293 -9.74 8.05 0.71
C GLY A 293 -9.10 8.35 -0.65
N ARG A 294 -9.53 9.44 -1.31
CA ARG A 294 -8.93 9.90 -2.57
C ARG A 294 -7.47 10.31 -2.40
N HIS A 295 -7.14 11.04 -1.35
CA HIS A 295 -5.77 11.54 -1.13
C HIS A 295 -4.81 10.45 -0.64
N LEU A 296 -5.28 9.51 0.18
CA LEU A 296 -4.50 8.34 0.57
C LEU A 296 -4.11 7.51 -0.64
N CYS A 297 -5.04 7.32 -1.59
CA CYS A 297 -4.82 6.56 -2.82
C CYS A 297 -4.13 7.36 -3.96
N PHE A 298 -3.56 8.54 -3.68
CA PHE A 298 -2.93 9.39 -4.69
C PHE A 298 -1.39 9.30 -4.68
N GLY A 299 -0.76 9.31 -5.86
CA GLY A 299 0.70 9.36 -6.06
C GLY A 299 1.36 8.01 -6.36
N GLU A 300 2.66 8.02 -6.67
CA GLU A 300 3.41 6.82 -7.10
C GLU A 300 3.40 5.70 -6.04
N ASP A 301 3.59 6.04 -4.77
CA ASP A 301 3.60 5.07 -3.66
C ASP A 301 2.20 4.84 -3.04
N ALA A 302 1.12 5.04 -3.80
CA ALA A 302 -0.23 4.99 -3.24
C ALA A 302 -0.69 3.55 -2.99
N PRO A 303 -1.34 3.26 -1.85
CA PRO A 303 -2.05 2.02 -1.68
C PRO A 303 -3.07 1.86 -2.81
N HIS A 304 -3.13 0.65 -3.38
CA HIS A 304 -4.19 0.27 -4.29
C HIS A 304 -5.55 0.29 -3.58
N ARG A 305 -5.56 -0.09 -2.29
CA ARG A 305 -6.75 -0.24 -1.45
C ARG A 305 -6.49 0.34 -0.06
N THR A 306 -7.45 1.04 0.50
CA THR A 306 -7.40 1.53 1.90
C THR A 306 -8.80 1.51 2.51
N SER A 307 -8.88 1.49 3.83
CA SER A 307 -10.15 1.47 4.56
C SER A 307 -10.20 2.61 5.56
N ILE A 308 -11.37 3.26 5.67
CA ILE A 308 -11.62 4.32 6.63
C ILE A 308 -12.80 3.95 7.52
N LEU A 309 -12.64 4.06 8.83
CA LEU A 309 -13.69 3.88 9.83
C LEU A 309 -14.30 5.23 10.17
N LEU A 310 -15.49 5.52 9.65
CA LEU A 310 -16.29 6.66 10.07
C LEU A 310 -17.25 6.22 11.17
N PHE A 311 -17.32 6.94 12.28
CA PHE A 311 -18.17 6.51 13.37
C PHE A 311 -18.78 7.65 14.19
N ASP A 312 -19.91 7.33 14.83
CA ASP A 312 -20.54 8.20 15.81
C ASP A 312 -20.82 7.46 17.13
N LYS A 313 -21.74 7.99 17.93
CA LYS A 313 -22.11 7.44 19.25
C LYS A 313 -22.87 6.12 19.18
N ARG A 314 -23.37 5.72 18.01
CA ARG A 314 -24.28 4.58 17.84
C ARG A 314 -23.73 3.56 16.86
N ASP A 315 -23.24 4.07 15.74
CA ASP A 315 -22.93 3.28 14.56
C ASP A 315 -21.51 3.59 14.06
N PHE A 316 -20.98 2.64 13.31
CA PHE A 316 -19.73 2.78 12.58
C PHE A 316 -19.87 2.23 11.16
N TRP A 317 -19.21 2.91 10.24
CA TRP A 317 -19.19 2.66 8.81
C TRP A 317 -17.74 2.41 8.41
N ILE A 318 -17.47 1.26 7.83
CA ILE A 318 -16.19 0.95 7.21
C ILE A 318 -16.34 1.22 5.72
N VAL A 319 -15.55 2.18 5.23
CA VAL A 319 -15.56 2.58 3.83
C VAL A 319 -14.27 2.11 3.19
N GLU A 320 -14.39 1.15 2.27
CA GLU A 320 -13.26 0.65 1.51
C GLU A 320 -13.11 1.47 0.23
N PHE A 321 -11.88 1.93 0.01
CA PHE A 321 -11.48 2.64 -1.19
C PHE A 321 -10.57 1.78 -2.06
N VAL A 322 -10.77 1.86 -3.38
CA VAL A 322 -9.87 1.28 -4.38
C VAL A 322 -9.49 2.38 -5.35
N LYS A 323 -8.19 2.69 -5.46
CA LYS A 323 -7.68 3.81 -6.29
C LYS A 323 -8.44 5.13 -6.05
N GLY A 324 -8.86 5.39 -4.80
CA GLY A 324 -9.60 6.59 -4.41
C GLY A 324 -11.11 6.56 -4.70
N ALA A 325 -11.63 5.48 -5.30
CA ALA A 325 -13.06 5.19 -5.46
C ALA A 325 -13.64 4.58 -4.20
N VAL A 326 -14.91 4.82 -3.87
CA VAL A 326 -15.61 3.98 -2.89
C VAL A 326 -15.93 2.63 -3.53
N ALA A 327 -15.27 1.58 -3.08
CA ALA A 327 -15.57 0.22 -3.51
C ALA A 327 -16.75 -0.34 -2.73
N ARG A 328 -16.81 -0.10 -1.41
CA ARG A 328 -17.82 -0.68 -0.52
C ARG A 328 -18.00 0.15 0.74
N VAL A 329 -19.23 0.17 1.27
CA VAL A 329 -19.56 0.74 2.58
C VAL A 329 -20.28 -0.32 3.41
N ASP A 330 -19.71 -0.64 4.56
CA ASP A 330 -20.16 -1.67 5.49
C ASP A 330 -20.52 -1.03 6.83
N CYS A 331 -21.79 -1.14 7.24
CA CYS A 331 -22.30 -0.46 8.42
C CYS A 331 -22.67 -1.43 9.54
N SER A 332 -22.39 -1.06 10.79
CA SER A 332 -22.83 -1.79 11.97
C SER A 332 -23.03 -0.85 13.17
N SER A 333 -23.64 -1.38 14.23
CA SER A 333 -23.75 -0.69 15.52
C SER A 333 -22.70 -1.22 16.50
N TRP A 334 -22.21 -0.36 17.39
CA TRP A 334 -21.26 -0.73 18.44
C TRP A 334 -21.75 -1.86 19.34
N THR A 335 -23.06 -1.94 19.56
CA THR A 335 -23.72 -2.94 20.42
C THR A 335 -24.16 -4.19 19.65
N MET A 336 -24.01 -4.21 18.32
CA MET A 336 -24.43 -5.34 17.51
C MET A 336 -23.59 -6.57 17.84
N GLY A 337 -24.25 -7.71 18.13
CA GLY A 337 -23.55 -8.97 18.37
C GLY A 337 -22.68 -9.35 17.17
N GLY A 338 -21.41 -9.67 17.41
CA GLY A 338 -20.43 -9.99 16.36
C GLY A 338 -19.78 -8.78 15.69
N SER A 339 -20.13 -7.54 16.05
CA SER A 339 -19.48 -6.33 15.51
C SER A 339 -17.97 -6.29 15.75
N ARG A 340 -17.51 -6.92 16.84
CA ARG A 340 -16.09 -7.06 17.16
C ARG A 340 -15.34 -7.90 16.13
N ALA A 341 -15.86 -9.08 15.81
CA ALA A 341 -15.28 -9.94 14.79
C ALA A 341 -15.37 -9.28 13.40
N PHE A 342 -16.48 -8.60 13.13
CA PHE A 342 -16.70 -7.87 11.89
C PHE A 342 -15.65 -6.78 11.65
N LEU A 343 -15.36 -5.92 12.63
CA LEU A 343 -14.33 -4.88 12.47
C LEU A 343 -12.94 -5.47 12.21
N LYS A 344 -12.61 -6.61 12.84
CA LYS A 344 -11.33 -7.29 12.62
C LYS A 344 -11.12 -7.80 11.20
N GLU A 345 -12.18 -8.16 10.50
CA GLU A 345 -12.09 -8.63 9.09
C GLU A 345 -11.48 -7.54 8.18
N PHE A 346 -11.51 -6.27 8.59
CA PHE A 346 -10.95 -5.14 7.85
C PHE A 346 -9.54 -4.73 8.32
N LEU A 347 -9.03 -5.33 9.40
CA LEU A 347 -7.64 -5.15 9.84
C LEU A 347 -6.74 -6.02 8.96
N SER A 348 -6.45 -5.53 7.76
CA SER A 348 -5.68 -6.26 6.74
C SER A 348 -4.25 -6.57 7.22
N GLU A 349 -3.74 -7.71 6.79
CA GLU A 349 -2.32 -8.03 6.91
C GLU A 349 -1.52 -7.27 5.86
N ASP A 350 -0.69 -6.33 6.31
CA ASP A 350 0.23 -5.60 5.44
C ASP A 350 1.58 -6.33 5.35
N SER A 351 2.11 -6.46 4.13
CA SER A 351 3.36 -7.20 3.90
C SER A 351 4.56 -6.59 4.64
N LEU A 352 4.66 -5.25 4.73
CA LEU A 352 5.75 -4.62 5.45
C LEU A 352 5.65 -4.89 6.95
N VAL A 353 4.45 -4.79 7.52
CA VAL A 353 4.19 -5.12 8.93
C VAL A 353 4.55 -6.58 9.22
N MET A 354 4.11 -7.52 8.38
CA MET A 354 4.41 -8.94 8.57
C MET A 354 5.92 -9.19 8.60
N VAL A 355 6.66 -8.65 7.61
CA VAL A 355 8.11 -8.83 7.56
C VAL A 355 8.81 -8.16 8.75
N ILE A 356 8.34 -7.00 9.23
CA ILE A 356 8.86 -6.37 10.45
C ILE A 356 8.65 -7.28 11.66
N ASN A 357 7.44 -7.81 11.85
CA ASN A 357 7.10 -8.68 12.98
C ASN A 357 7.93 -9.98 12.94
N GLU A 358 8.00 -10.64 11.80
CA GLU A 358 8.76 -11.87 11.61
C GLU A 358 10.27 -11.64 11.80
N ALA A 359 10.81 -10.52 11.30
CA ALA A 359 12.20 -10.15 11.52
C ALA A 359 12.48 -9.86 13.01
N CYS A 360 11.56 -9.18 13.70
CA CYS A 360 11.69 -8.91 15.13
C CYS A 360 11.72 -10.21 15.94
N GLU A 361 10.87 -11.19 15.62
CA GLU A 361 10.92 -12.50 16.27
C GLU A 361 12.20 -13.28 15.88
N ARG A 362 12.56 -13.31 14.59
CA ARG A 362 13.72 -14.07 14.10
C ARG A 362 15.04 -13.59 14.68
N PHE A 363 15.20 -12.27 14.84
CA PHE A 363 16.43 -11.65 15.33
C PHE A 363 16.36 -11.21 16.79
N GLN A 364 15.25 -11.49 17.48
CA GLN A 364 15.02 -11.09 18.88
C GLN A 364 15.15 -9.57 19.07
N LEU A 365 14.52 -8.82 18.17
CA LEU A 365 14.50 -7.36 18.15
C LEU A 365 13.16 -6.80 18.63
N SER A 366 13.19 -5.57 19.11
CA SER A 366 12.02 -4.73 19.33
C SER A 366 12.14 -3.46 18.49
N VAL A 367 11.06 -3.11 17.80
CA VAL A 367 10.91 -1.85 17.06
C VAL A 367 9.70 -1.12 17.65
N THR A 368 9.87 0.17 17.94
CA THR A 368 8.84 1.00 18.59
C THR A 368 8.45 2.17 17.69
N SER A 369 7.61 3.08 18.17
CA SER A 369 7.47 4.39 17.54
C SER A 369 8.80 5.14 17.47
N ASP A 370 8.87 6.12 16.55
CA ASP A 370 10.04 6.93 16.22
C ASP A 370 11.23 6.11 15.67
N SER A 371 10.94 4.89 15.21
CA SER A 371 11.97 3.98 14.70
C SER A 371 12.26 4.18 13.21
N PHE A 372 11.34 4.71 12.41
CA PHE A 372 11.59 4.86 10.97
C PHE A 372 12.76 5.81 10.70
N LEU A 373 13.80 5.29 10.05
CA LEU A 373 15.02 6.04 9.73
C LEU A 373 15.01 6.56 8.28
N GLY A 374 14.33 5.85 7.38
CA GLY A 374 14.23 6.24 5.98
C GLY A 374 13.79 5.10 5.08
N SER A 375 13.54 5.44 3.82
CA SER A 375 13.28 4.47 2.76
C SER A 375 14.06 4.81 1.50
N GLY A 376 14.57 3.76 0.86
CA GLY A 376 15.18 3.83 -0.46
C GLY A 376 14.24 3.24 -1.51
N THR A 377 14.76 3.04 -2.72
CA THR A 377 14.01 2.41 -3.81
C THR A 377 13.60 0.97 -3.50
N PHE A 378 14.39 0.25 -2.68
CA PHE A 378 14.25 -1.19 -2.49
C PHE A 378 14.01 -1.60 -1.03
N GLY A 379 13.65 -0.68 -0.15
CA GLY A 379 13.36 -1.04 1.23
C GLY A 379 13.21 0.12 2.19
N TYR A 380 12.89 -0.26 3.42
CA TYR A 380 12.63 0.60 4.57
C TYR A 380 13.64 0.28 5.65
N VAL A 381 14.10 1.29 6.38
CA VAL A 381 15.08 1.13 7.45
C VAL A 381 14.49 1.64 8.75
N PHE A 382 14.61 0.82 9.79
CA PHE A 382 14.09 1.08 11.12
C PHE A 382 15.21 0.98 12.16
N ARG A 383 15.19 1.85 13.17
CA ARG A 383 15.91 1.64 14.42
C ARG A 383 15.28 0.46 15.15
N ALA A 384 16.10 -0.44 15.65
CA ALA A 384 15.66 -1.58 16.44
C ALA A 384 16.59 -1.79 17.63
N GLN A 385 16.14 -2.53 18.62
CA GLN A 385 16.93 -2.89 19.80
C GLN A 385 16.86 -4.40 20.04
N TYR A 386 17.99 -5.02 20.39
CA TYR A 386 17.96 -6.40 20.85
C TYR A 386 17.22 -6.51 22.19
N ARG A 387 16.24 -7.39 22.27
CA ARG A 387 15.42 -7.62 23.49
C ARG A 387 16.29 -8.03 24.70
N SER A 388 17.39 -8.73 24.45
CA SER A 388 18.28 -9.26 25.51
C SER A 388 19.26 -8.24 26.08
N SER A 389 19.69 -7.26 25.28
CA SER A 389 20.79 -6.35 25.64
C SER A 389 20.44 -4.87 25.57
N GLY A 390 19.33 -4.51 24.93
CA GLY A 390 18.98 -3.13 24.61
C GLY A 390 19.92 -2.48 23.58
N ARG A 391 20.86 -3.23 22.99
CA ARG A 391 21.79 -2.69 21.99
C ARG A 391 21.01 -2.26 20.75
N GLU A 392 21.21 -1.00 20.35
CA GLU A 392 20.62 -0.44 19.13
C GLU A 392 21.29 -0.98 17.86
N VAL A 393 20.46 -1.26 16.87
CA VAL A 393 20.83 -1.69 15.51
C VAL A 393 19.88 -1.05 14.50
N ALA A 394 20.22 -1.09 13.22
CA ALA A 394 19.29 -0.74 12.16
C ALA A 394 18.78 -2.00 11.46
N LEU A 395 17.47 -2.12 11.31
CA LEU A 395 16.77 -3.19 10.60
C LEU A 395 16.34 -2.66 9.23
N LYS A 396 16.92 -3.19 8.16
CA LYS A 396 16.50 -2.93 6.78
C LYS A 396 15.54 -4.02 6.34
N VAL A 397 14.37 -3.63 5.87
CA VAL A 397 13.28 -4.52 5.44
C VAL A 397 12.95 -4.24 3.98
N THR A 398 12.76 -5.29 3.20
CA THR A 398 12.20 -5.20 1.85
C THR A 398 11.00 -6.14 1.73
N CYS A 399 9.98 -5.70 1.00
CA CYS A 399 8.82 -6.52 0.69
C CYS A 399 8.97 -7.08 -0.72
N GLU A 400 8.47 -8.29 -0.93
CA GLU A 400 8.36 -8.85 -2.27
C GLU A 400 7.28 -8.09 -3.04
N ILE A 401 7.69 -7.45 -4.11
CA ILE A 401 6.80 -6.92 -5.15
C ILE A 401 6.77 -7.93 -6.30
N TRP A 402 5.74 -7.84 -7.14
CA TRP A 402 5.42 -8.76 -8.25
C TRP A 402 6.58 -9.22 -9.15
N GLU A 403 7.72 -8.52 -9.16
CA GLU A 403 8.89 -8.87 -9.97
C GLU A 403 9.96 -9.70 -9.25
N GLY A 404 9.82 -10.00 -7.95
CA GLY A 404 10.72 -10.91 -7.21
C GLY A 404 12.19 -10.44 -7.11
N THR A 405 12.52 -9.22 -7.53
CA THR A 405 13.92 -8.73 -7.61
C THR A 405 14.45 -8.16 -6.29
N ASN A 406 13.57 -7.77 -5.36
CA ASN A 406 13.95 -7.09 -4.13
C ASN A 406 14.72 -7.98 -3.15
N ILE A 407 14.27 -9.23 -2.96
CA ILE A 407 14.93 -10.18 -2.03
C ILE A 407 16.35 -10.52 -2.51
N PRO A 408 16.59 -10.92 -3.77
CA PRO A 408 17.94 -11.15 -4.28
C PRO A 408 18.85 -9.93 -4.16
N ARG A 409 18.30 -8.71 -4.37
CA ARG A 409 19.06 -7.46 -4.22
C ARG A 409 19.51 -7.25 -2.78
N LEU A 410 18.63 -7.42 -1.80
CA LEU A 410 18.99 -7.30 -0.38
C LEU A 410 20.01 -8.36 0.05
N GLN A 411 19.88 -9.59 -0.45
CA GLN A 411 20.85 -10.66 -0.18
C GLN A 411 22.24 -10.34 -0.77
N MET A 412 22.27 -9.79 -1.97
CA MET A 412 23.51 -9.35 -2.61
C MET A 412 24.15 -8.19 -1.85
N GLU A 413 23.35 -7.20 -1.44
CA GLU A 413 23.80 -6.10 -0.60
C GLU A 413 24.43 -6.62 0.70
N TYR A 414 23.75 -7.51 1.43
CA TYR A 414 24.25 -8.17 2.63
C TYR A 414 25.62 -8.81 2.40
N THR A 415 25.74 -9.63 1.36
CA THR A 415 26.99 -10.36 1.04
C THR A 415 28.13 -9.38 0.71
N ARG A 416 27.84 -8.31 -0.04
CA ARG A 416 28.83 -7.28 -0.39
C ARG A 416 29.26 -6.49 0.83
N MET A 417 28.33 -6.09 1.68
CA MET A 417 28.64 -5.38 2.93
C MET A 417 29.49 -6.24 3.86
N GLN A 418 29.18 -7.53 4.02
CA GLN A 418 30.04 -8.47 4.79
C GLN A 418 31.47 -8.50 4.24
N ARG A 419 31.61 -8.66 2.92
CA ARG A 419 32.94 -8.72 2.28
C ARG A 419 33.69 -7.40 2.42
N ALA A 420 33.03 -6.27 2.19
CA ALA A 420 33.63 -4.95 2.28
C ALA A 420 34.02 -4.62 3.73
N TYR A 421 33.18 -4.96 4.72
CA TYR A 421 33.46 -4.76 6.14
C TYR A 421 34.67 -5.56 6.61
N ARG A 422 34.88 -6.80 6.13
CA ARG A 422 36.06 -7.60 6.48
C ARG A 422 37.38 -6.94 6.08
N VAL A 423 37.38 -6.17 5.00
CA VAL A 423 38.58 -5.51 4.48
C VAL A 423 38.70 -4.07 4.99
N CYS A 424 37.57 -3.37 5.11
CA CYS A 424 37.49 -1.96 5.49
C CYS A 424 36.53 -1.75 6.69
N PRO A 425 36.79 -2.36 7.87
CA PRO A 425 35.88 -2.31 9.02
C PRO A 425 35.82 -0.92 9.67
N GLY A 426 36.62 0.05 9.24
CA GLY A 426 36.57 1.46 9.65
C GLY A 426 35.67 2.32 8.77
N GLU A 427 35.38 1.88 7.54
CA GLU A 427 34.68 2.68 6.53
C GLU A 427 33.32 2.11 6.13
N VAL A 428 33.07 0.84 6.38
CA VAL A 428 31.80 0.17 6.00
C VAL A 428 30.97 -0.05 7.25
N MET A 429 29.64 0.09 7.13
CA MET A 429 28.72 -0.33 8.18
C MET A 429 28.75 -1.86 8.31
N GLY A 430 28.96 -2.37 9.53
CA GLY A 430 28.92 -3.81 9.76
C GLY A 430 27.49 -4.34 9.61
N VAL A 431 27.36 -5.57 9.13
CA VAL A 431 26.13 -6.36 9.19
C VAL A 431 26.33 -7.50 10.18
N GLU A 432 25.29 -7.88 10.90
CA GLU A 432 25.35 -8.97 11.88
C GLU A 432 25.55 -10.32 11.16
N GLU A 433 26.31 -11.25 11.75
CA GLU A 433 26.73 -12.51 11.09
C GLU A 433 25.54 -13.42 10.70
N ASP A 434 24.52 -13.45 11.55
CA ASP A 434 23.22 -14.10 11.30
C ASP A 434 22.12 -13.07 11.04
N GLY A 435 22.51 -11.88 10.57
CA GLY A 435 21.65 -10.71 10.43
C GLY A 435 20.85 -10.69 9.15
N PHE A 436 20.65 -11.79 8.43
CA PHE A 436 19.86 -11.83 7.20
C PHE A 436 18.87 -12.99 7.22
N ALA A 437 17.64 -12.73 6.80
CA ALA A 437 16.60 -13.74 6.68
C ALA A 437 15.61 -13.38 5.56
N VAL A 438 15.10 -14.43 4.91
CA VAL A 438 14.03 -14.37 3.93
C VAL A 438 12.76 -14.91 4.59
N PHE A 439 11.65 -14.26 4.31
CA PHE A 439 10.31 -14.56 4.81
C PHE A 439 9.34 -14.73 3.64
N GLU A 440 8.11 -15.13 3.94
CA GLU A 440 7.09 -15.37 2.91
C GLU A 440 6.78 -14.11 2.08
N ARG A 441 6.80 -12.93 2.70
CA ARG A 441 6.43 -11.66 2.04
C ARG A 441 7.58 -10.68 1.83
N GLY A 442 8.82 -11.11 2.06
CA GLY A 442 9.97 -10.21 1.95
C GLY A 442 11.25 -10.74 2.59
N ALA A 443 12.17 -9.84 2.89
CA ALA A 443 13.43 -10.16 3.55
C ALA A 443 13.88 -9.02 4.45
N ALA A 444 14.74 -9.34 5.42
CA ALA A 444 15.31 -8.34 6.30
C ALA A 444 16.81 -8.57 6.54
N MET A 445 17.50 -7.46 6.80
CA MET A 445 18.92 -7.41 7.13
C MET A 445 19.15 -6.53 8.38
N VAL A 446 20.05 -6.95 9.27
CA VAL A 446 20.43 -6.22 10.49
C VAL A 446 21.81 -5.60 10.32
N LEU A 447 21.86 -4.28 10.40
CA LEU A 447 23.06 -3.45 10.43
C LEU A 447 23.48 -3.22 11.88
N SER A 448 24.78 -3.33 12.13
CA SER A 448 25.39 -3.35 13.46
C SER A 448 25.22 -2.08 14.30
N GLU A 449 24.99 -0.93 13.65
CA GLU A 449 24.81 0.36 14.30
C GLU A 449 23.76 1.21 13.57
N VAL A 450 23.17 2.16 14.29
CA VAL A 450 22.34 3.21 13.69
C VAL A 450 23.19 4.44 13.40
N GLY A 451 23.30 4.79 12.13
CA GLY A 451 23.99 6.00 11.71
C GLY A 451 23.08 7.22 11.67
N GLU A 452 23.66 8.41 11.81
CA GLU A 452 22.98 9.67 11.55
C GLU A 452 23.28 10.19 10.15
N HIS A 453 22.53 11.19 9.70
CA HIS A 453 22.72 11.83 8.40
C HIS A 453 24.14 12.40 8.24
N PHE A 454 24.73 12.28 7.05
CA PHE A 454 26.11 12.70 6.72
C PHE A 454 26.39 14.21 6.89
N SER A 455 25.39 15.04 7.24
CA SER A 455 25.54 16.50 7.32
C SER A 455 26.58 16.95 8.36
N ARG A 456 26.95 16.06 9.29
CA ARG A 456 28.00 16.28 10.29
C ARG A 456 29.41 15.99 9.77
N LEU A 457 29.54 15.40 8.59
CA LEU A 457 30.82 15.03 7.99
C LEU A 457 31.36 16.14 7.10
N SER A 458 32.68 16.27 7.09
CA SER A 458 33.35 17.14 6.12
C SER A 458 33.38 16.46 4.74
N PRO A 459 33.28 17.23 3.64
CA PRO A 459 33.47 16.70 2.30
C PRO A 459 34.76 15.89 2.14
N GLN A 460 35.85 16.36 2.75
CA GLN A 460 37.15 15.71 2.69
C GLN A 460 37.13 14.33 3.36
N SER A 461 36.52 14.21 4.55
CA SER A 461 36.40 12.91 5.23
C SER A 461 35.61 11.88 4.43
N ILE A 462 34.58 12.31 3.70
CA ILE A 462 33.78 11.41 2.84
C ILE A 462 34.63 10.92 1.66
N MET A 463 35.37 11.83 1.01
CA MET A 463 36.25 11.48 -0.12
C MET A 463 37.41 10.58 0.30
N ASP A 464 38.00 10.83 1.48
CA ASP A 464 39.08 10.00 2.02
C ASP A 464 38.58 8.60 2.35
N SER A 465 37.37 8.47 2.89
CA SER A 465 36.71 7.19 3.14
C SER A 465 36.49 6.39 1.84
N LEU A 466 35.97 7.02 0.77
CA LEU A 466 35.83 6.35 -0.54
C LEU A 466 37.18 5.89 -1.09
N LYS A 467 38.22 6.71 -0.94
CA LYS A 467 39.58 6.36 -1.38
C LYS A 467 40.11 5.11 -0.66
N VAL A 468 39.82 4.95 0.63
CA VAL A 468 40.19 3.74 1.40
C VAL A 468 39.48 2.51 0.83
N LEU A 469 38.20 2.60 0.47
CA LEU A 469 37.50 1.49 -0.20
C LEU A 469 38.22 1.10 -1.50
N HIS A 470 38.52 2.08 -2.34
CA HIS A 470 39.16 1.84 -3.63
C HIS A 470 40.57 1.26 -3.53
N GLN A 471 41.37 1.74 -2.57
CA GLN A 471 42.71 1.21 -2.30
C GLN A 471 42.67 -0.28 -1.90
N ASN A 472 41.57 -0.71 -1.30
CA ASN A 472 41.31 -2.10 -0.90
C ASN A 472 40.54 -2.91 -1.96
N ARG A 473 40.45 -2.40 -3.20
CA ARG A 473 39.73 -3.03 -4.32
C ARG A 473 38.25 -3.29 -4.04
N ILE A 474 37.62 -2.39 -3.29
CA ILE A 474 36.17 -2.37 -3.05
C ILE A 474 35.54 -1.24 -3.86
N LEU A 475 34.53 -1.56 -4.67
CA LEU A 475 33.65 -0.58 -5.31
C LEU A 475 32.30 -0.57 -4.61
N HIS A 476 31.76 0.62 -4.43
CA HIS A 476 30.46 0.81 -3.80
C HIS A 476 29.31 0.43 -4.75
N GLY A 477 29.44 0.82 -6.02
CA GLY A 477 28.45 0.70 -7.09
C GLY A 477 27.43 1.82 -7.17
N ASP A 478 27.32 2.64 -6.12
CA ASP A 478 26.36 3.76 -6.02
C ASP A 478 26.87 4.78 -4.99
N ALA A 479 28.13 5.22 -5.12
CA ALA A 479 28.74 6.12 -4.16
C ALA A 479 28.08 7.51 -4.22
N ARG A 480 27.24 7.84 -3.24
CA ARG A 480 26.57 9.15 -3.10
C ARG A 480 26.47 9.55 -1.64
N LEU A 481 26.14 10.81 -1.39
CA LEU A 481 26.07 11.35 -0.04
C LEU A 481 25.04 10.63 0.82
N GLU A 482 23.90 10.27 0.23
CA GLU A 482 22.79 9.56 0.89
C GLU A 482 23.17 8.15 1.36
N ASN A 483 24.21 7.55 0.77
CA ASN A 483 24.71 6.22 1.12
C ASN A 483 25.89 6.30 2.12
N VAL A 484 26.12 7.47 2.73
CA VAL A 484 27.07 7.69 3.82
C VAL A 484 26.33 8.09 5.08
N VAL A 485 26.67 7.45 6.19
CA VAL A 485 26.14 7.80 7.51
C VAL A 485 27.26 8.17 8.48
N TRP A 486 26.94 9.03 9.44
CA TRP A 486 27.85 9.43 10.51
C TRP A 486 27.68 8.48 11.70
N VAL A 487 28.76 7.79 12.09
CA VAL A 487 28.78 6.85 13.22
C VAL A 487 30.02 7.13 14.06
N ARG A 488 29.82 7.53 15.32
CA ARG A 488 30.89 7.79 16.30
C ARG A 488 32.01 8.71 15.77
N GLY A 489 31.64 9.76 15.03
CA GLY A 489 32.62 10.70 14.48
C GLY A 489 33.18 10.34 13.10
N MET A 490 32.86 9.16 12.56
CA MET A 490 33.45 8.64 11.32
C MET A 490 32.39 8.42 10.22
N PRO A 491 32.76 8.60 8.93
CA PRO A 491 31.93 8.22 7.81
C PRO A 491 31.80 6.69 7.70
N ARG A 492 30.60 6.20 7.42
CA ARG A 492 30.33 4.79 7.15
C ARG A 492 29.49 4.63 5.90
N TRP A 493 29.93 3.78 4.98
CA TRP A 493 29.22 3.42 3.76
C TRP A 493 28.18 2.32 4.01
N ILE A 494 27.01 2.50 3.40
CA ILE A 494 25.85 1.58 3.38
C ILE A 494 25.38 1.36 1.93
N ASP A 495 24.41 0.47 1.69
CA ASP A 495 23.75 0.34 0.37
C ASP A 495 24.70 0.01 -0.81
N PHE A 496 25.52 -1.04 -0.67
CA PHE A 496 26.43 -1.47 -1.74
C PHE A 496 25.67 -2.12 -2.92
N ALA A 497 25.80 -1.55 -4.11
CA ALA A 497 25.13 -1.99 -5.34
C ALA A 497 25.96 -3.00 -6.15
N GLU A 498 25.32 -3.65 -7.13
CA GLU A 498 25.98 -4.57 -8.05
C GLU A 498 26.98 -3.84 -8.96
N VAL A 499 28.15 -4.44 -9.17
CA VAL A 499 29.20 -3.89 -10.04
C VAL A 499 29.93 -5.03 -10.75
N TYR A 500 30.05 -4.92 -12.07
CA TYR A 500 30.87 -5.83 -12.88
C TYR A 500 32.34 -5.45 -12.78
N LEU A 501 33.16 -6.35 -12.24
CA LEU A 501 34.57 -6.08 -11.94
C LEU A 501 35.48 -5.97 -13.19
N GLU A 502 34.97 -6.30 -14.37
CA GLU A 502 35.72 -6.33 -15.63
C GLU A 502 36.31 -4.96 -16.00
N GLU A 503 35.83 -3.87 -15.39
CA GLU A 503 36.35 -2.51 -15.60
C GLU A 503 36.56 -1.73 -14.29
N PHE A 504 37.16 -2.35 -13.26
CA PHE A 504 37.34 -1.75 -11.94
C PHE A 504 37.86 -0.30 -11.97
N HIS A 505 38.94 -0.05 -12.73
CA HIS A 505 39.56 1.29 -12.81
C HIS A 505 38.64 2.35 -13.42
N LYS A 506 37.81 1.98 -14.41
CA LYS A 506 36.85 2.92 -15.01
C LYS A 506 35.75 3.26 -14.02
N HIS A 507 35.18 2.25 -13.35
CA HIS A 507 34.14 2.43 -12.35
C HIS A 507 34.63 3.27 -11.15
N GLN A 508 35.87 3.07 -10.73
CA GLN A 508 36.50 3.85 -9.68
C GLN A 508 36.51 5.36 -9.99
N ILE A 509 36.87 5.72 -11.22
CA ILE A 509 36.90 7.12 -11.68
C ILE A 509 35.48 7.68 -11.68
N VAL A 510 34.51 6.93 -12.22
CA VAL A 510 33.10 7.34 -12.30
C VAL A 510 32.50 7.58 -10.90
N GLU A 511 32.71 6.68 -9.94
CA GLU A 511 32.22 6.87 -8.57
C GLU A 511 32.80 8.13 -7.92
N ARG A 512 34.11 8.36 -8.12
CA ARG A 512 34.79 9.51 -7.55
C ARG A 512 34.27 10.82 -8.14
N GLU A 513 34.13 10.89 -9.46
CA GLU A 513 33.63 12.08 -10.16
C GLU A 513 32.17 12.37 -9.79
N TYR A 514 31.34 11.34 -9.73
CA TYR A 514 29.94 11.47 -9.34
C TYR A 514 29.79 11.97 -7.90
N LEU A 515 30.51 11.39 -6.94
CA LEU A 515 30.48 11.83 -5.55
C LEU A 515 31.01 13.26 -5.39
N GLN A 516 32.08 13.63 -6.11
CA GLN A 516 32.59 15.00 -6.13
C GLN A 516 31.53 15.99 -6.62
N GLU A 517 30.77 15.63 -7.65
CA GLU A 517 29.68 16.46 -8.14
C GLU A 517 28.53 16.56 -7.11
N CYS A 518 28.17 15.48 -6.43
CA CYS A 518 27.20 15.50 -5.33
C CYS A 518 27.64 16.43 -4.19
N ILE A 519 28.91 16.32 -3.77
CA ILE A 519 29.52 17.22 -2.77
C ILE A 519 29.48 18.67 -3.25
N ARG A 520 29.89 18.93 -4.50
CA ARG A 520 29.93 20.30 -5.05
C ARG A 520 28.54 20.92 -5.08
N LYS A 521 27.51 20.19 -5.51
CA LYS A 521 26.12 20.67 -5.51
C LYS A 521 25.62 20.99 -4.09
N ARG A 522 25.99 20.17 -3.10
CA ARG A 522 25.50 20.32 -1.73
C ARG A 522 26.24 21.41 -0.93
N TYR A 523 27.56 21.44 -1.03
CA TYR A 523 28.43 22.32 -0.22
C TYR A 523 28.92 23.56 -0.98
N GLY A 524 28.99 23.52 -2.32
CA GLY A 524 29.45 24.63 -3.15
C GLY A 524 28.46 25.80 -3.22
N GLY A 525 27.17 25.58 -2.92
CA GLY A 525 26.17 26.66 -2.82
C GLY A 525 26.37 27.59 -1.62
N TYR A 526 27.18 27.20 -0.62
CA TYR A 526 27.47 28.00 0.58
C TYR A 526 28.65 28.98 0.42
N LEU A 527 29.37 28.95 -0.71
CA LEU A 527 30.49 29.86 -1.01
C LEU A 527 30.10 30.98 -2.00
N ALA A 528 28.83 31.09 -2.36
CA ALA A 528 28.29 32.10 -3.29
C ALA A 528 27.21 33.01 -2.68
N MET A 529 27.05 33.02 -1.36
CA MET A 529 26.46 34.10 -0.56
C MET A 529 27.52 34.63 0.40
#